data_AF-A0AAU4M519-F1
#
_entry.id   AF-A0AAU4M519-F1
#
_cell.length_a   1.000
_cell.length_b   1.000
_cell.length_c   1.000
_cell.angle_alpha   90.00
_cell.angle_beta   90.00
_cell.angle_gamma   90.00
#
_symmetry.space_group_name_H-M   'P 1'
#
loop_
_entity.id
_entity.type
_entity.pdbx_description
1 polymer ?
#
loop_
_entity_poly.entity_id
_entity_poly.type
_entity_poly.pdbx_seq_one_letter_code
_entity_poly.pdbx_strand_id
1 'polypeptide(L)'
;MSASSPPSGTSSARRRAEAVLAVERDQRALEPTDRVFFVHQGYQFEFMRGTGPDPEVWSYSEGEHADVPVRSWASFPDWLRATTEAEIPAWKHHVETVREEINADGSITLRW
;
A
#
# COMPACT_ATOMS: atom_id res chain seq x y z
N MET A 1 29.37 3.54 3.51
CA MET A 1 28.12 4.35 3.45
C MET A 1 27.25 3.89 4.59
N SER A 2 27.13 4.68 5.65
CA SER A 2 26.29 4.34 6.80
C SER A 2 24.85 4.75 6.51
N ALA A 3 23.94 3.78 6.45
CA ALA A 3 22.52 4.06 6.51
C ALA A 3 22.22 4.58 7.93
N SER A 4 21.79 5.84 8.03
CA SER A 4 21.40 6.44 9.30
C SER A 4 20.15 5.72 9.82
N SER A 5 20.16 5.31 11.08
CA SER A 5 18.99 4.68 11.70
C SER A 5 17.80 5.63 11.68
N PRO A 6 16.59 5.17 11.28
CA PRO A 6 15.42 6.03 11.20
C PRO A 6 14.97 6.48 12.59
N PRO A 7 14.39 7.70 12.71
CA PRO A 7 13.92 8.21 13.99
C PRO A 7 12.86 7.29 14.61
N SER A 8 12.93 7.14 15.93
CA SER A 8 11.97 6.40 16.74
C SER A 8 10.58 7.02 16.59
N GLY A 9 9.73 6.42 15.76
CA GLY A 9 8.37 6.88 15.46
C GLY A 9 7.91 6.61 14.03
N THR A 10 8.83 6.32 13.11
CA THR A 10 8.48 6.02 11.71
C THR A 10 7.74 4.69 11.59
N SER A 11 6.57 4.66 10.95
CA SER A 11 5.82 3.43 10.69
C SER A 11 6.64 2.44 9.85
N SER A 12 6.41 1.14 10.02
CA SER A 12 7.06 0.11 9.19
C SER A 12 6.70 0.27 7.71
N ALA A 13 5.49 0.76 7.41
CA ALA A 13 5.04 1.07 6.06
C ALA A 13 5.85 2.21 5.44
N ARG A 14 6.08 3.30 6.18
CA ARG A 14 6.89 4.43 5.69
C ARG A 14 8.33 4.02 5.36
N ARG A 15 8.98 3.24 6.22
CA ARG A 15 10.34 2.73 5.92
C ARG A 15 10.39 1.91 4.64
N ARG A 16 9.36 1.10 4.37
CA ARG A 16 9.30 0.30 3.14
C ARG A 16 9.13 1.19 1.91
N ALA A 17 8.24 2.17 1.96
CA ALA A 17 8.07 3.14 0.87
C ALA A 17 9.35 3.94 0.60
N GLU A 18 10.04 4.40 1.65
CA GLU A 18 11.34 5.07 1.52
C GLU A 18 12.39 4.16 0.88
N ALA A 19 12.38 2.85 1.17
CA ALA A 19 13.27 1.88 0.53
C ALA A 19 12.97 1.71 -0.96
N VAL A 20 11.68 1.72 -1.36
CA VAL A 20 11.29 1.70 -2.79
C VAL A 20 11.87 2.93 -3.51
N LEU A 21 11.64 4.12 -2.96
CA LEU A 21 12.08 5.38 -3.57
C LEU A 21 13.61 5.53 -3.61
N ALA A 22 14.34 4.94 -2.65
CA ALA A 22 15.80 5.05 -2.59
C ALA A 22 16.53 4.26 -3.71
N VAL A 23 15.90 3.24 -4.28
CA VAL A 23 16.46 2.43 -5.37
C VAL A 23 16.50 3.23 -6.68
N GLU A 24 15.50 4.07 -6.91
CA GLU A 24 15.28 4.80 -8.17
C GLU A 24 16.18 6.04 -8.37
N ARG A 25 17.06 6.37 -7.41
CA ARG A 25 18.00 7.52 -7.46
C ARG A 25 17.39 8.90 -7.74
N ASP A 26 16.07 9.02 -7.78
CA ASP A 26 15.37 10.28 -7.98
C ASP A 26 14.71 10.69 -6.66
N GLN A 27 15.03 11.88 -6.14
CA GLN A 27 14.65 12.36 -4.80
C GLN A 27 13.17 12.78 -4.74
N ARG A 28 12.26 11.89 -5.12
CA ARG A 28 10.81 12.06 -5.04
C ARG A 28 10.37 11.69 -3.64
N ALA A 29 10.79 12.49 -2.67
CA ALA A 29 10.68 12.14 -1.26
C ALA A 29 9.25 12.32 -0.75
N LEU A 30 8.83 11.38 0.11
CA LEU A 30 7.69 11.59 1.00
C LEU A 30 7.94 12.82 1.87
N GLU A 31 6.95 13.69 1.96
CA GLU A 31 7.01 14.84 2.87
C GLU A 31 7.08 14.34 4.32
N PRO A 32 7.67 15.11 5.26
CA PRO A 32 7.77 14.70 6.66
C PRO A 32 6.42 14.36 7.32
N THR A 33 5.34 14.99 6.86
CA THR A 33 3.98 14.79 7.36
C THR A 33 3.19 13.73 6.60
N ASP A 34 3.74 13.17 5.52
CA ASP A 34 3.09 12.11 4.78
C ASP A 34 3.02 10.82 5.61
N ARG A 35 1.82 10.22 5.64
CA ARG A 35 1.53 9.03 6.42
C ARG A 35 1.24 7.86 5.48
N VAL A 36 2.23 6.98 5.31
CA VAL A 36 2.09 5.75 4.51
C VAL A 36 1.26 4.73 5.29
N PHE A 37 0.20 4.22 4.67
CA PHE A 37 -0.71 3.26 5.28
C PHE A 37 -0.82 1.94 4.51
N PHE A 38 -0.36 1.89 3.25
CA PHE A 38 -0.38 0.68 2.43
C PHE A 38 0.89 0.56 1.60
N VAL A 39 1.44 -0.65 1.51
CA VAL A 39 2.58 -1.00 0.66
C VAL A 39 2.29 -2.36 0.02
N HIS A 40 2.34 -2.42 -1.30
CA HIS A 40 2.11 -3.63 -2.08
C HIS A 40 3.39 -4.09 -2.77
N GLN A 41 3.76 -5.35 -2.52
CA GLN A 41 4.83 -6.10 -3.21
C GLN A 41 6.21 -5.42 -3.36
N GLY A 42 6.47 -4.32 -2.66
CA GLY A 42 7.77 -3.63 -2.67
C GLY A 42 7.99 -2.67 -3.84
N TYR A 43 6.98 -2.40 -4.68
CA TYR A 43 7.07 -1.44 -5.80
C TYR A 43 5.90 -0.44 -5.84
N GLN A 44 4.87 -0.62 -5.01
CA GLN A 44 3.70 0.24 -4.95
C GLN A 44 3.36 0.60 -3.49
N PHE A 45 2.92 1.83 -3.24
CA PHE A 45 2.43 2.25 -1.93
C PHE A 45 1.42 3.41 -2.02
N GLU A 46 0.63 3.56 -0.96
CA GLU A 46 -0.32 4.67 -0.79
C GLU A 46 -0.10 5.39 0.54
N PHE A 47 -0.37 6.70 0.53
CA PHE A 47 -0.14 7.56 1.67
C PHE A 47 -1.11 8.73 1.72
N MET A 48 -1.36 9.21 2.94
CA MET A 48 -2.11 10.43 3.18
C MET A 48 -1.16 11.62 3.16
N ARG A 49 -1.53 12.67 2.41
CA ARG A 49 -0.82 13.95 2.38
C ARG A 49 -1.59 15.02 3.13
N GLY A 50 -0.87 15.78 3.96
CA GLY A 50 -1.42 16.81 4.82
C GLY A 50 -1.87 16.31 6.20
N THR A 51 -2.07 17.25 7.12
CA THR A 51 -2.41 17.01 8.53
C THR A 51 -3.86 17.38 8.88
N GLY A 52 -4.66 17.76 7.89
CA GLY A 52 -6.08 18.06 8.05
C GLY A 52 -6.91 16.82 8.41
N PRO A 53 -8.18 17.03 8.80
CA PRO A 53 -9.10 15.95 9.18
C PRO A 53 -9.39 15.00 8.02
N ASP A 54 -9.47 15.52 6.79
CA ASP A 54 -9.70 14.77 5.56
C ASP A 54 -8.49 14.95 4.62
N PRO A 55 -7.40 14.21 4.84
CA PRO A 55 -6.21 14.33 4.00
C PRO A 55 -6.44 13.73 2.61
N GLU A 56 -5.73 14.26 1.61
CA GLU A 56 -5.69 13.66 0.28
C GLU A 56 -4.99 12.30 0.32
N VAL A 57 -5.36 11.41 -0.59
CA VAL A 57 -4.65 10.14 -0.81
C VAL A 57 -3.83 10.22 -2.09
N TRP A 58 -2.59 9.79 -1.97
CA TRP A 58 -1.61 9.75 -3.04
C TRP A 58 -1.10 8.32 -3.19
N SER A 59 -0.81 7.95 -4.43
CA SER A 59 -0.37 6.61 -4.81
C SER A 59 0.91 6.71 -5.62
N TYR A 60 1.83 5.78 -5.39
CA TYR A 60 3.03 5.55 -6.18
C TYR A 60 3.03 4.11 -6.65
N SER A 61 3.38 3.90 -7.93
CA SER A 61 3.69 2.58 -8.48
C SER A 61 4.87 2.73 -9.44
N GLU A 62 5.89 1.89 -9.26
CA GLU A 62 7.01 1.80 -10.20
C GLU A 62 6.52 1.45 -11.61
N GLY A 63 7.06 2.12 -12.62
CA GLY A 63 6.68 1.97 -14.03
C GLY A 63 5.41 2.73 -14.45
N GLU A 64 4.74 3.39 -13.51
CA GLU A 64 3.52 4.17 -13.78
C GLU A 64 3.74 5.67 -13.58
N HIS A 65 2.96 6.49 -14.30
CA HIS A 65 2.91 7.95 -14.13
C HIS A 65 4.29 8.63 -14.06
N ALA A 66 5.21 8.25 -14.95
CA ALA A 66 6.58 8.75 -14.99
C ALA A 66 7.33 8.59 -13.65
N ASP A 67 6.96 7.58 -12.85
CA ASP A 67 7.48 7.22 -11.52
C ASP A 67 7.27 8.29 -10.43
N VAL A 68 6.28 9.18 -10.58
CA VAL A 68 5.97 10.18 -9.54
C VAL A 68 4.72 9.79 -8.76
N PRO A 69 4.67 10.08 -7.44
CA PRO A 69 3.41 9.97 -6.72
C PRO A 69 2.35 10.86 -7.35
N VAL A 70 1.17 10.30 -7.56
CA VAL A 70 0.00 11.01 -8.09
C VAL A 70 -1.11 11.04 -7.06
N ARG A 71 -1.87 12.14 -7.03
CA ARG A 71 -3.06 12.21 -6.19
C ARG A 71 -4.12 11.26 -6.75
N SER A 72 -4.44 10.22 -6.00
CA SER A 72 -5.48 9.26 -6.37
C SER A 72 -6.85 9.74 -5.91
N TRP A 73 -6.95 10.32 -4.71
CA TRP A 73 -8.21 10.81 -4.13
C TRP A 73 -8.03 12.13 -3.39
N ALA A 74 -9.07 12.95 -3.39
CA ALA A 74 -9.09 14.21 -2.66
C ALA A 74 -9.26 14.04 -1.13
N SER A 75 -9.70 12.86 -0.68
CA SER A 75 -10.10 12.59 0.70
C SER A 75 -9.91 11.11 1.05
N PHE A 76 -9.32 10.84 2.22
CA PHE A 76 -9.12 9.47 2.73
C PHE A 76 -10.44 8.72 2.99
N PRO A 77 -11.47 9.31 3.63
CA PRO A 77 -12.79 8.67 3.72
C PRO A 77 -13.39 8.26 2.38
N ASP A 78 -13.22 9.09 1.34
CA ASP A 78 -13.75 8.79 0.01
C ASP A 78 -12.96 7.64 -0.65
N TRP A 79 -11.63 7.67 -0.55
CA TRP A 79 -10.78 6.55 -0.97
C TRP A 79 -11.18 5.26 -0.26
N LEU A 80 -11.34 5.29 1.07
CA LEU A 80 -11.66 4.10 1.86
C LEU A 80 -13.02 3.51 1.46
N ARG A 81 -14.01 4.37 1.25
CA ARG A 81 -15.34 3.96 0.76
C ARG A 81 -15.22 3.24 -0.57
N ALA A 82 -14.59 3.87 -1.55
CA ALA A 82 -14.51 3.31 -2.90
C ALA A 82 -13.67 2.03 -2.98
N THR A 83 -12.54 1.98 -2.26
CA THR A 83 -11.74 0.76 -2.13
C THR A 83 -12.56 -0.36 -1.50
N THR A 84 -13.32 -0.07 -0.44
CA THR A 84 -14.17 -1.07 0.22
C THR A 84 -15.30 -1.56 -0.70
N GLU A 85 -15.94 -0.65 -1.44
CA GLU A 85 -16.98 -0.97 -2.42
C GLU A 85 -16.47 -1.83 -3.58
N ALA A 86 -15.21 -1.65 -4.01
CA ALA A 86 -14.59 -2.45 -5.05
C ALA A 86 -14.08 -3.81 -4.54
N GLU A 87 -13.42 -3.83 -3.38
CA GLU A 87 -12.75 -5.02 -2.84
C GLU A 87 -13.76 -6.03 -2.26
N ILE A 88 -14.76 -5.59 -1.49
CA ILE A 88 -15.71 -6.53 -0.83
C ILE A 88 -16.34 -7.52 -1.82
N PRO A 89 -16.90 -7.09 -2.98
CA PRO A 89 -17.44 -8.01 -3.97
C PRO A 89 -16.37 -8.92 -4.59
N ALA A 90 -15.18 -8.39 -4.88
CA ALA A 90 -14.08 -9.14 -5.47
C ALA A 90 -13.61 -10.27 -4.55
N TRP A 91 -13.44 -10.00 -3.26
CA TRP A 91 -13.09 -11.01 -2.26
C TRP A 91 -14.21 -12.03 -2.06
N LYS A 92 -15.47 -11.60 -2.05
CA LYS A 92 -16.61 -12.52 -1.95
C LYS A 92 -16.61 -13.52 -3.12
N HIS A 93 -16.40 -13.04 -4.35
CA HIS A 93 -16.29 -13.90 -5.51
C HIS A 93 -15.12 -14.89 -5.38
N HIS A 94 -13.97 -14.42 -4.91
CA HIS A 94 -12.77 -15.26 -4.74
C HIS A 94 -12.98 -16.39 -3.71
N VAL A 95 -13.56 -16.09 -2.55
CA VAL A 95 -13.82 -17.08 -1.50
C VAL A 95 -14.89 -18.11 -1.91
N GLU A 96 -15.88 -17.72 -2.72
CA GLU A 96 -16.87 -18.66 -3.27
C GLU A 96 -16.24 -19.65 -4.27
N THR A 97 -15.15 -19.26 -4.94
CA THR A 97 -14.44 -20.13 -5.90
C THR A 97 -13.38 -21.03 -5.26
N VAL A 98 -12.82 -20.64 -4.11
CA VAL A 98 -11.80 -21.44 -3.41
C VAL A 98 -12.48 -22.48 -2.53
N ARG A 99 -12.24 -23.76 -2.79
CA ARG A 99 -12.61 -24.87 -1.89
C ARG A 99 -11.38 -25.37 -1.16
N GLU A 100 -11.45 -25.30 0.16
CA GLU A 100 -10.45 -25.91 1.04
C GLU A 100 -10.80 -27.38 1.29
N GLU A 101 -9.87 -28.27 0.99
CA GLU A 101 -9.93 -29.69 1.36
C GLU A 101 -8.83 -29.98 2.38
N ILE A 102 -9.21 -30.42 3.58
CA ILE A 102 -8.27 -30.90 4.59
C ILE A 102 -8.04 -32.39 4.35
N ASN A 103 -6.82 -32.74 3.95
CA ASN A 103 -6.41 -34.10 3.68
C ASN A 103 -6.25 -34.91 4.97
N ALA A 104 -6.27 -36.24 4.87
CA ALA A 104 -6.13 -37.14 6.02
C ALA A 104 -4.78 -37.01 6.76
N ASP A 105 -3.76 -36.47 6.11
CA ASP A 105 -2.44 -36.17 6.68
C ASP A 105 -2.35 -34.78 7.34
N GLY A 106 -3.44 -34.00 7.32
CA GLY A 106 -3.52 -32.64 7.87
C GLY A 106 -3.05 -31.54 6.91
N SER A 107 -2.64 -31.87 5.68
CA SER A 107 -2.35 -30.86 4.66
C SER A 107 -3.63 -30.22 4.12
N ILE A 108 -3.55 -28.95 3.69
CA ILE A 108 -4.66 -28.23 3.06
C ILE A 108 -4.41 -28.16 1.55
N THR A 109 -5.39 -28.59 0.77
CA THR A 109 -5.42 -28.40 -0.68
C THR A 109 -6.45 -27.33 -1.02
N LEU A 110 -6.01 -26.28 -1.70
CA LEU A 110 -6.87 -25.26 -2.25
C LEU A 110 -7.24 -25.65 -3.68
N ARG A 111 -8.54 -25.70 -3.98
CA ARG A 111 -9.07 -25.91 -5.33
C ARG A 111 -9.76 -24.63 -5.78
N TRP A 112 -9.52 -24.23 -7.02
CA TRP A 112 -10.08 -23.03 -7.67
C TRP A 112 -10.74 -23.43 -8.99
#